data_AF-A0A2E6PUD3-F1
#
_entry.id   AF-A0A2E6PUD3-F1
#
_cell.length_a   1.000
_cell.length_b   1.000
_cell.length_c   1.000
_cell.angle_alpha   90.00
_cell.angle_beta   90.00
_cell.angle_gamma   90.00
#
_symmetry.space_group_name_H-M   'P 1'
#
loop_
_entity.id
_entity.type
_entity.pdbx_description
1 polymer ?
#
loop_
_entity_poly.entity_id
_entity_poly.type
_entity_poly.pdbx_seq_one_letter_code
_entity_poly.pdbx_strand_id
1 'polypeptide(L)'
;MTVKEVDIKHEKGTEKGIIYKNDLIFSGSKKLTVTGSLEVDGKKCAVESSIYDERDGVWRVNLATASKPKKEKSDDEPTQGTNNN
;
A
#
# COMPACT_ATOMS: atom_id res chain seq x y z
N MET A 1 -20.95 0.38 10.03
CA MET A 1 -19.82 -0.16 9.23
C MET A 1 -19.16 1.02 8.56
N THR A 2 -17.85 1.22 8.75
CA THR A 2 -17.14 2.42 8.27
C THR A 2 -16.37 2.06 7.00
N VAL A 3 -16.76 2.67 5.88
CA VAL A 3 -15.95 2.71 4.66
C VAL A 3 -15.00 3.91 4.76
N LYS A 4 -13.74 3.74 4.40
CA LYS A 4 -12.76 4.84 4.35
C LYS A 4 -12.33 5.05 2.91
N GLU A 5 -12.56 6.24 2.36
CA GLU A 5 -11.96 6.64 1.10
C GLU A 5 -10.46 6.84 1.25
N VAL A 6 -9.69 6.37 0.28
CA VAL A 6 -8.23 6.43 0.26
C VAL A 6 -7.74 6.74 -1.15
N ASP A 7 -6.63 7.45 -1.22
CA ASP A 7 -5.90 7.64 -2.47
C ASP A 7 -4.94 6.48 -2.69
N ILE A 8 -4.96 5.92 -3.89
CA ILE A 8 -4.16 4.79 -4.33
C ILE A 8 -3.18 5.30 -5.36
N LYS A 9 -1.89 5.25 -5.03
CA LYS A 9 -0.85 5.66 -5.97
C LYS A 9 -0.25 4.42 -6.63
N HIS A 10 -0.23 4.45 -7.96
CA HIS A 10 0.36 3.43 -8.82
C HIS A 10 1.27 4.11 -9.87
N GLU A 11 2.01 3.32 -10.65
CA GLU A 11 3.02 3.84 -11.59
C GLU A 11 2.45 4.82 -12.63
N LYS A 12 1.16 4.68 -12.97
CA LYS A 12 0.49 5.51 -13.98
C LYS A 12 -0.28 6.71 -13.42
N GLY A 13 -0.41 6.85 -12.10
CA GLY A 13 -1.18 7.93 -11.51
C GLY A 13 -1.68 7.65 -10.10
N THR A 14 -2.62 8.47 -9.66
CA THR A 14 -3.31 8.32 -8.39
C THR A 14 -4.80 8.11 -8.67
N GLU A 15 -5.34 7.00 -8.18
CA GLU A 15 -6.77 6.65 -8.26
C GLU A 15 -7.40 6.72 -6.88
N LYS A 16 -8.72 6.92 -6.82
CA LYS A 16 -9.45 6.86 -5.56
C LYS A 16 -10.03 5.48 -5.35
N GLY A 17 -9.92 4.98 -4.13
CA GLY A 17 -10.53 3.74 -3.70
C GLY A 17 -11.16 3.84 -2.32
N ILE A 18 -11.73 2.73 -1.90
CA ILE A 18 -12.29 2.56 -0.57
C ILE A 18 -11.64 1.37 0.11
N ILE A 19 -11.29 1.50 1.38
CA ILE A 19 -10.95 0.37 2.24
C ILE A 19 -12.20 -0.08 2.96
N TYR A 20 -12.52 -1.36 2.82
CA TYR A 20 -13.56 -2.03 3.57
C TYR A 20 -12.96 -3.23 4.32
N LYS A 21 -12.93 -3.16 5.66
CA LYS A 21 -12.23 -4.12 6.54
C LYS A 21 -10.73 -4.16 6.23
N ASN A 22 -10.29 -4.99 5.28
CA ASN A 22 -8.92 -5.09 4.77
C ASN A 22 -8.87 -5.16 3.24
N ASP A 23 -10.01 -5.07 2.58
CA ASP A 23 -10.10 -5.10 1.12
C ASP A 23 -10.11 -3.68 0.60
N LEU A 24 -9.14 -3.38 -0.26
CA LEU A 24 -9.10 -2.17 -1.06
C LEU A 24 -9.92 -2.39 -2.32
N ILE A 25 -10.92 -1.55 -2.53
CA ILE A 25 -11.82 -1.62 -3.66
C ILE A 25 -11.71 -0.33 -4.44
N PHE A 26 -11.42 -0.39 -5.73
CA PHE A 26 -11.35 0.79 -6.58
C PHE A 26 -11.73 0.48 -8.02
N SER A 27 -12.26 1.48 -8.70
CA SER A 27 -12.52 1.38 -10.14
C SER A 27 -11.22 1.63 -10.88
N GLY A 28 -10.85 0.72 -11.76
CA GLY A 28 -9.58 0.82 -12.48
C GLY A 28 -9.60 -0.02 -13.75
N SER A 29 -8.63 0.23 -14.62
CA SER A 29 -8.52 -0.55 -15.85
C SER A 29 -8.12 -2.00 -15.56
N LYS A 30 -8.70 -2.98 -16.28
CA LYS A 30 -8.25 -4.40 -16.26
C LYS A 30 -6.75 -4.57 -16.58
N LYS A 31 -6.17 -3.60 -17.30
CA LYS A 31 -4.75 -3.56 -17.66
C LYS A 31 -3.83 -3.11 -16.52
N LEU A 32 -4.38 -2.69 -15.37
CA LEU A 32 -3.60 -2.32 -14.20
C LEU A 32 -3.08 -3.60 -13.53
N THR A 33 -1.77 -3.73 -13.43
CA THR A 33 -1.15 -4.85 -12.71
C THR A 33 -1.07 -4.50 -11.24
N VAL A 34 -1.94 -5.09 -10.41
CA VAL A 34 -1.93 -4.88 -8.96
C VAL A 34 -1.22 -6.06 -8.28
N THR A 35 0.10 -5.96 -8.15
CA THR A 35 0.95 -7.02 -7.57
C THR A 35 2.05 -6.44 -6.68
N GLY A 36 2.44 -7.18 -5.64
CA GLY A 36 3.56 -6.84 -4.77
C GLY A 36 3.18 -5.87 -3.67
N SER A 37 3.32 -4.57 -3.91
CA SER A 37 3.01 -3.53 -2.92
C SER A 37 2.42 -2.30 -3.57
N LEU A 38 1.38 -1.75 -2.95
CA LEU A 38 0.64 -0.58 -3.41
C LEU A 38 0.74 0.52 -2.36
N GLU A 39 0.82 1.78 -2.79
CA GLU A 39 0.79 2.91 -1.88
C GLU A 39 -0.66 3.38 -1.70
N VAL A 40 -1.17 3.26 -0.48
CA VAL A 40 -2.54 3.57 -0.11
C VAL A 40 -2.49 4.61 1.00
N ASP A 41 -3.09 5.79 0.77
CA ASP A 41 -3.08 6.91 1.73
C ASP A 41 -1.65 7.34 2.12
N GLY A 42 -0.72 7.27 1.16
CA GLY A 42 0.72 7.53 1.38
C GLY A 42 1.47 6.43 2.15
N LYS A 43 0.83 5.29 2.44
CA LYS A 43 1.44 4.16 3.13
C LYS A 43 1.63 2.98 2.18
N LYS A 44 2.81 2.39 2.18
CA LYS A 44 3.11 1.19 1.40
C LYS A 44 2.47 -0.04 2.04
N CYS A 45 1.46 -0.61 1.38
CA CYS A 45 0.76 -1.82 1.77
C CYS A 45 1.16 -2.99 0.86
N ALA A 46 1.39 -4.17 1.42
CA ALA A 46 1.61 -5.38 0.62
C ALA A 46 0.26 -5.91 0.12
N VAL A 47 0.23 -6.33 -1.15
CA VAL A 47 -0.93 -6.96 -1.77
C VAL A 47 -0.82 -8.47 -1.57
N GLU A 48 -1.78 -9.08 -0.87
CA GLU A 48 -1.84 -10.56 -0.75
C GLU A 48 -2.50 -11.18 -1.97
N SER A 49 -3.64 -10.62 -2.37
CA SER A 49 -4.37 -11.06 -3.56
C SER A 49 -5.10 -9.91 -4.21
N SER A 50 -5.30 -10.00 -5.52
CA SER A 50 -6.05 -9.03 -6.31
C SER A 50 -6.98 -9.78 -7.26
N ILE A 51 -8.25 -9.39 -7.27
CA ILE A 51 -9.28 -9.94 -8.14
C ILE A 51 -9.93 -8.77 -8.86
N TYR A 52 -9.99 -8.85 -10.18
CA TYR A 52 -10.73 -7.89 -10.98
C TYR A 52 -12.14 -8.40 -11.22
N ASP A 53 -13.13 -7.64 -10.76
CA ASP A 53 -14.54 -7.90 -11.04
C ASP A 53 -14.91 -7.26 -12.38
N GLU A 54 -15.04 -8.09 -13.42
CA GLU A 54 -15.36 -7.62 -14.77
C GLU A 54 -16.79 -7.07 -14.91
N ARG A 55 -17.70 -7.44 -13.99
CA ARG A 55 -19.10 -7.00 -14.05
C ARG A 55 -19.23 -5.55 -13.63
N ASP A 56 -18.53 -5.18 -12.56
CA ASP A 56 -18.55 -3.84 -11.98
C ASP A 56 -17.35 -3.00 -12.44
N GLY A 57 -16.34 -3.59 -13.08
CA GLY A 57 -15.13 -2.90 -13.51
C GLY A 57 -14.24 -2.46 -12.34
N VAL A 58 -14.25 -3.22 -11.23
CA VAL A 58 -13.55 -2.86 -10.00
C VAL A 58 -12.49 -3.88 -9.63
N TRP A 59 -11.37 -3.39 -9.12
CA TRP A 59 -10.37 -4.21 -8.45
C TRP A 59 -10.74 -4.38 -6.99
N ARG A 60 -10.75 -5.63 -6.52
CA ARG A 60 -10.81 -5.99 -5.10
C ARG A 60 -9.46 -6.55 -4.71
N VAL A 61 -8.75 -5.84 -3.86
CA VAL A 61 -7.37 -6.12 -3.51
C VAL A 61 -7.31 -6.37 -2.01
N ASN A 62 -6.99 -7.59 -1.63
CA ASN A 62 -6.78 -7.93 -0.24
C ASN A 62 -5.40 -7.45 0.18
N LEU A 63 -5.37 -6.49 1.09
CA LEU A 63 -4.13 -5.95 1.62
C LEU A 63 -3.71 -6.80 2.81
N ALA A 64 -2.42 -7.16 2.85
CA ALA A 64 -1.85 -7.85 4.01
C ALA A 64 -2.04 -6.95 5.22
N THR A 65 -2.60 -7.48 6.32
CA THR A 65 -2.57 -6.79 7.61
C THR A 65 -1.13 -6.45 7.90
N ALA A 66 -0.81 -5.15 7.92
CA ALA A 66 0.54 -4.61 7.97
C ALA A 66 1.35 -5.25 9.11
N SER A 67 2.02 -6.36 8.84
CA SER A 67 2.91 -7.01 9.78
C SER A 67 4.24 -6.30 9.72
N LYS A 68 4.24 -5.14 10.39
CA LYS A 68 5.36 -4.24 10.66
C LYS A 68 6.01 -3.65 9.39
N PRO A 69 6.37 -2.36 9.41
CA PRO A 69 7.34 -1.87 8.44
C PRO A 69 8.57 -2.78 8.56
N LYS A 70 9.04 -3.35 7.44
CA LYS A 70 10.43 -3.80 7.37
C LYS A 70 11.21 -2.56 7.76
N LYS A 71 11.79 -2.61 8.95
CA LYS A 71 12.77 -1.67 9.49
C LYS A 71 13.71 -1.34 8.33
N GLU A 72 13.47 -0.22 7.66
CA GLU A 72 14.50 0.38 6.85
C GLU A 72 15.63 0.60 7.83
N LYS A 73 16.74 -0.08 7.58
CA LYS A 73 18.01 0.28 8.18
C LYS A 73 18.30 1.68 7.64
N SER A 74 17.74 2.71 8.27
CA SER A 74 18.46 3.98 8.33
C SER A 74 19.71 3.64 9.12
N ASP A 75 20.82 3.74 8.40
CA ASP A 75 22.18 3.70 8.90
C ASP A 75 22.28 4.64 10.11
N ASP A 76 22.06 4.09 11.30
CA ASP A 76 22.58 4.64 12.53
C ASP A 76 24.07 4.34 12.44
N GLU A 77 24.83 5.25 11.82
CA GLU A 77 26.28 5.25 11.96
C GLU A 77 26.56 5.60 13.44
N PRO A 78 27.13 4.70 14.27
CA PRO A 78 27.62 5.08 15.57
C PRO A 78 29.13 5.28 15.42
N THR A 79 29.57 6.49 15.08
CA THR A 79 31.00 6.83 15.11
C THR A 79 31.28 7.84 16.20
N GLN A 80 31.37 7.26 17.40
CA GLN A 80 32.29 7.61 18.48
C GLN A 80 32.43 9.08 18.87
N GLY A 81 31.82 9.40 20.02
CA GLY A 81 32.38 10.43 20.89
C GLY A 81 33.84 10.10 21.22
N THR A 82 34.75 10.98 20.84
CA THR A 82 36.04 11.12 21.49
C THR A 82 36.08 12.50 22.12
N ASN A 83 35.49 12.60 23.32
CA ASN A 83 35.93 13.58 24.30
C ASN A 83 36.92 12.85 25.22
N ASN A 84 38.08 13.47 25.43
CA ASN A 84 38.99 13.42 26.60
C ASN A 84 40.39 13.80 26.07
N ASN A 85 40.76 15.09 26.14
CA ASN A 85 41.48 15.74 27.23
C ASN A 85 42.98 15.41 27.23
#